data_AF-A0A7J5WSW4-F1
#
_entry.id   AF-A0A7J5WSW4-F1
#
_cell.length_a   1.000
_cell.length_b   1.000
_cell.length_c   1.000
_cell.angle_alpha   90.00
_cell.angle_beta   90.00
_cell.angle_gamma   90.00
#
_symmetry.space_group_name_H-M   'P 1'
#
loop_
_entity.id
_entity.type
_entity.pdbx_description
1 polymer ?
#
loop_
_entity_poly.entity_id
_entity_poly.type
_entity_poly.pdbx_seq_one_letter_code
_entity_poly.pdbx_strand_id
1 'polypeptide(L)'
;MTSSGFVTDTARVATPTDKPRVERTIHYVQNNFWAGERFSSLPDAQAAAVAWCQSTAGLRIHGTTAAAPAVLFDTDERAHLLPIPADYDVPIFKTVKVHRDFHASVGKALYSLPE
;
A
#
# COMPACT_ATOMS: atom_id res chain seq x y z
N MET A 1 -9.69 12.50 14.63
CA MET A 1 -8.70 11.74 13.85
C MET A 1 -8.51 10.40 14.55
N THR A 2 -9.35 9.42 14.21
CA THR A 2 -9.24 8.06 14.72
C THR A 2 -8.14 7.36 13.95
N SER A 3 -6.90 7.48 14.44
CA SER A 3 -5.80 6.67 13.94
C SER A 3 -6.16 5.20 14.12
N SER A 4 -6.05 4.39 13.06
CA SER A 4 -6.42 2.96 13.04
C SER A 4 -5.54 2.06 13.94
N GLY A 5 -4.90 2.61 14.98
CA GLY A 5 -4.02 1.89 15.90
C GLY A 5 -2.62 1.59 15.35
N PHE A 6 -2.27 2.12 14.17
CA PHE A 6 -0.97 1.90 13.54
C PHE A 6 -0.06 3.13 13.63
N VAL A 7 1.24 2.88 13.80
CA VAL A 7 2.30 3.89 13.72
C VAL A 7 2.96 3.78 12.34
N THR A 8 3.10 4.91 11.65
CA THR A 8 3.84 4.98 10.39
C THR A 8 5.34 5.09 10.69
N ASP A 9 6.08 4.00 10.51
CA ASP A 9 7.54 4.00 10.57
C ASP A 9 8.12 4.17 9.17
N THR A 10 8.72 5.32 8.89
CA THR A 10 9.27 5.65 7.58
C THR A 10 10.74 5.28 7.49
N ALA A 11 11.09 4.51 6.46
CA ALA A 11 12.49 4.24 6.11
C ALA A 11 13.28 5.55 5.88
N ARG A 12 14.57 5.53 6.24
CA ARG A 12 15.44 6.69 6.06
C ARG A 12 15.69 6.96 4.59
N VAL A 13 15.86 8.23 4.25
CA VAL A 13 16.21 8.66 2.89
C VAL A 13 17.53 8.01 2.47
N ALA A 14 17.61 7.58 1.21
CA ALA A 14 18.81 7.01 0.58
C ALA A 14 19.47 5.84 1.34
N THR A 15 18.67 5.05 2.07
CA THR A 15 19.17 3.88 2.80
C THR A 15 18.52 2.59 2.25
N PRO A 16 19.14 1.92 1.25
CA PRO A 16 18.58 0.71 0.62
C PRO A 16 18.33 -0.44 1.60
N THR A 17 19.11 -0.52 2.67
CA THR A 17 18.99 -1.57 3.70
C THR A 17 17.70 -1.48 4.52
N ASP A 18 16.95 -0.39 4.45
CA ASP A 18 15.71 -0.21 5.20
C ASP A 18 14.50 -0.86 4.48
N LYS A 19 14.63 -1.25 3.21
CA LYS A 19 13.54 -1.85 2.41
C LYS A 19 13.86 -3.14 1.64
N PRO A 20 14.85 -3.99 2.04
CA PRO A 20 15.28 -5.13 1.23
C PRO A 20 14.18 -6.17 1.01
N ARG A 21 13.25 -6.32 1.97
CA ARG A 21 12.09 -7.22 1.84
C ARG A 21 11.08 -6.72 0.80
N VAL A 22 10.81 -5.41 0.80
CA VAL A 22 9.86 -4.78 -0.12
C VAL A 22 10.39 -4.86 -1.55
N GLU A 23 11.66 -4.51 -1.74
CA GLU A 23 12.33 -4.54 -3.05
C GLU A 23 12.35 -5.95 -3.65
N ARG A 24 12.65 -6.97 -2.84
CA ARG A 24 12.63 -8.37 -3.30
C ARG A 24 11.25 -8.82 -3.75
N THR A 25 10.19 -8.41 -3.06
CA THR A 25 8.81 -8.72 -3.46
C THR A 25 8.45 -8.04 -4.78
N ILE A 26 8.91 -6.81 -5.01
CA ILE A 26 8.69 -6.09 -6.28
C ILE A 26 9.29 -6.87 -7.46
N HIS A 27 10.52 -7.36 -7.33
CA HIS A 27 11.14 -8.18 -8.37
C HIS A 27 10.34 -9.45 -8.68
N TYR A 28 9.75 -10.09 -7.67
CA TYR A 28 8.89 -11.25 -7.89
C TYR A 28 7.64 -10.88 -8.69
N VAL A 29 6.95 -9.80 -8.33
CA VAL A 29 5.76 -9.33 -9.06
C VAL A 29 6.11 -8.95 -10.50
N GLN A 30 7.20 -8.22 -10.73
CA GLN A 30 7.65 -7.84 -12.07
C GLN A 30 7.95 -9.05 -12.95
N ASN A 31 8.67 -10.04 -12.43
CA ASN A 31 9.12 -11.17 -13.22
C ASN A 31 8.09 -12.30 -13.36
N ASN A 32 7.13 -12.40 -12.44
CA ASN A 32 6.15 -13.49 -12.43
C ASN A 32 4.74 -13.08 -12.85
N PHE A 33 4.34 -11.84 -12.56
CA PHE A 33 3.03 -11.33 -12.97
C PHE A 33 3.09 -10.48 -14.23
N TRP A 34 4.06 -9.57 -14.35
CA TRP A 34 4.10 -8.62 -15.46
C TRP A 34 4.90 -9.10 -16.67
N ALA A 35 5.93 -9.94 -16.47
CA ALA A 35 6.83 -10.32 -17.55
C ALA A 35 6.12 -11.14 -18.63
N GLY A 36 6.07 -10.59 -19.85
CA GLY A 36 5.45 -11.24 -21.01
C GLY A 36 3.94 -11.03 -21.15
N GLU A 37 3.29 -10.45 -20.13
CA GLU A 37 1.85 -10.20 -20.15
C GLU A 37 1.51 -8.93 -20.96
N ARG A 38 0.34 -8.95 -21.60
CA ARG A 38 -0.23 -7.81 -22.29
C ARG A 38 -1.69 -7.66 -21.91
N PHE A 39 -1.99 -6.61 -21.15
CA PHE A 39 -3.36 -6.30 -20.76
C PHE A 39 -4.02 -5.40 -21.80
N SER A 40 -5.28 -5.69 -22.08
CA SER A 40 -6.09 -4.94 -23.05
C SER A 40 -6.58 -3.61 -22.47
N SER A 41 -6.67 -3.52 -21.14
CA SER A 41 -7.14 -2.34 -20.42
C SER A 41 -6.68 -2.36 -18.94
N LEU A 42 -6.85 -1.23 -18.23
CA LEU A 42 -6.56 -1.17 -16.80
C LEU A 42 -7.47 -2.09 -15.96
N PRO A 43 -8.80 -2.15 -16.18
CA PRO A 43 -9.66 -3.09 -15.44
C PRO A 43 -9.28 -4.56 -15.65
N ASP A 44 -8.86 -4.90 -16.87
CA ASP A 44 -8.36 -6.24 -17.22
C ASP A 44 -7.09 -6.58 -16.42
N ALA A 45 -6.12 -5.67 -16.38
CA ALA A 45 -4.91 -5.82 -15.55
C ALA A 45 -5.23 -5.95 -14.05
N GLN A 46 -6.20 -5.19 -13.55
CA GLN A 46 -6.63 -5.25 -12.15
C GLN A 46 -7.28 -6.60 -11.81
N ALA A 47 -8.18 -7.09 -12.68
CA ALA A 47 -8.81 -8.40 -12.50
C ALA A 47 -7.78 -9.54 -12.54
N ALA A 48 -6.84 -9.48 -13.49
CA ALA A 48 -5.74 -10.44 -13.58
C ALA A 48 -4.86 -10.41 -12.32
N ALA A 49 -4.56 -9.23 -11.78
CA ALA A 49 -3.76 -9.08 -10.56
C ALA A 49 -4.46 -9.71 -9.35
N VAL A 50 -5.77 -9.50 -9.18
CA VAL A 50 -6.56 -10.12 -8.11
C VAL A 50 -6.53 -11.65 -8.24
N ALA A 51 -6.78 -12.18 -9.45
CA ALA A 51 -6.75 -13.61 -9.70
C ALA A 51 -5.37 -14.22 -9.42
N TRP A 52 -4.30 -13.55 -9.84
CA TRP A 52 -2.92 -13.97 -9.60
C TRP A 52 -2.57 -13.96 -8.11
N CYS A 53 -3.00 -12.94 -7.36
CA CYS A 53 -2.84 -12.88 -5.91
C CYS A 53 -3.54 -14.03 -5.17
N GLN A 54 -4.74 -14.41 -5.61
CA GLN A 54 -5.52 -15.50 -5.00
C GLN A 54 -5.01 -16.89 -5.38
N SER A 55 -4.36 -17.01 -6.54
CA SER A 55 -3.86 -18.28 -7.08
C SER A 55 -2.34 -18.36 -6.99
N THR A 56 -1.61 -17.99 -8.04
CA THR A 56 -0.16 -18.18 -8.17
C THR A 56 0.62 -17.60 -6.99
N ALA A 57 0.40 -16.33 -6.64
CA ALA A 57 1.18 -15.68 -5.58
C ALA A 57 0.73 -16.11 -4.18
N GLY A 58 -0.58 -16.36 -3.99
CA GLY A 58 -1.17 -16.74 -2.72
C GLY A 58 -0.99 -18.22 -2.36
N LEU A 59 -0.89 -19.10 -3.35
CA LEU A 59 -0.76 -20.55 -3.17
C LEU A 59 0.66 -21.08 -3.32
N ARG A 60 1.63 -20.25 -3.75
CA ARG A 60 3.04 -20.65 -3.77
C ARG A 60 3.55 -20.97 -2.37
N ILE A 61 4.43 -21.94 -2.26
CA ILE A 61 5.16 -22.16 -1.00
C ILE A 61 6.19 -21.03 -0.81
N HIS A 62 6.02 -20.25 0.25
CA HIS A 62 6.88 -19.11 0.53
C HIS A 62 8.19 -19.57 1.19
N GLY A 63 9.34 -19.11 0.66
CA GLY A 63 10.66 -19.58 1.10
C GLY A 63 11.00 -19.29 2.58
N THR A 64 10.37 -18.31 3.20
CA THR A 64 10.59 -17.99 4.64
C THR A 64 9.64 -18.75 5.57
N THR A 65 8.36 -18.88 5.22
CA THR A 65 7.34 -19.48 6.10
C THR A 65 7.08 -20.95 5.77
N ALA A 66 7.64 -21.45 4.67
CA ALA A 66 7.43 -22.81 4.13
C ALA A 66 5.95 -23.17 3.93
N ALA A 67 5.07 -22.17 3.81
CA ALA A 67 3.63 -22.32 3.68
C ALA A 67 3.10 -21.44 2.54
N ALA A 68 1.88 -21.75 2.08
CA ALA A 68 1.14 -20.92 1.14
C ALA A 68 0.60 -19.66 1.86
N PRO A 69 0.92 -18.44 1.40
CA PRO A 69 0.47 -17.20 2.06
C PRO A 69 -1.04 -17.11 2.27
N ALA A 70 -1.85 -17.48 1.29
CA ALA A 70 -3.31 -17.42 1.38
C ALA A 70 -3.84 -18.40 2.44
N VAL A 71 -3.23 -19.58 2.54
CA VAL A 71 -3.59 -20.58 3.56
C VAL A 71 -3.23 -20.05 4.94
N LEU A 72 -1.99 -19.58 5.13
CA LEU A 72 -1.51 -19.02 6.41
C LEU A 72 -2.38 -17.84 6.87
N PHE A 73 -2.77 -16.97 5.93
CA PHE A 73 -3.68 -15.88 6.24
C PHE A 73 -5.03 -16.39 6.75
N ASP A 74 -5.63 -17.36 6.06
CA ASP A 74 -6.94 -17.90 6.43
C ASP A 74 -6.93 -18.71 7.72
N THR A 75 -5.85 -19.44 8.00
CA THR A 75 -5.75 -20.31 9.18
C THR A 75 -5.32 -19.56 10.43
N ASP A 76 -4.42 -18.58 10.31
CA ASP A 76 -3.74 -17.99 11.46
C ASP A 76 -3.98 -16.48 11.57
N GLU A 77 -3.86 -15.70 10.49
CA GLU A 77 -3.87 -14.23 10.58
C GLU A 77 -5.28 -13.64 10.65
N ARG A 78 -6.25 -14.22 9.92
CA ARG A 78 -7.60 -13.68 9.76
C ARG A 78 -8.33 -13.49 11.08
N ALA A 79 -8.13 -14.39 12.04
CA ALA A 79 -8.76 -14.31 13.36
C ALA A 79 -8.24 -13.16 14.22
N HIS A 80 -7.07 -12.61 13.89
CA HIS A 80 -6.43 -11.51 14.62
C HIS A 80 -6.73 -10.12 14.03
N LEU A 81 -7.46 -10.05 12.91
CA LEU A 81 -7.79 -8.78 12.28
C LEU A 81 -8.81 -7.98 13.11
N LEU A 82 -8.55 -6.69 13.23
CA LEU A 82 -9.49 -5.74 13.83
C LEU A 82 -10.62 -5.41 12.84
N PRO A 83 -11.82 -5.07 13.35
CA PRO A 83 -12.89 -4.59 12.50
C PRO A 83 -12.48 -3.32 11.75
N ILE A 84 -12.97 -3.18 10.53
CA ILE A 84 -12.74 -1.99 9.72
C ILE A 84 -13.44 -0.80 10.41
N PRO A 85 -12.73 0.32 10.67
CA PRO A 85 -13.35 1.53 11.20
C PRO A 85 -14.44 2.04 10.24
N ALA A 86 -15.56 2.53 10.80
CA ALA A 86 -16.67 3.06 10.00
C ALA A 86 -16.27 4.28 9.15
N ASP A 87 -15.39 5.12 9.69
CA ASP A 87 -14.86 6.30 9.02
C ASP A 87 -13.35 6.17 8.85
N TYR A 88 -12.89 6.27 7.61
CA TYR A 88 -11.47 6.42 7.28
C TYR A 88 -11.15 7.90 7.06
N ASP A 89 -10.04 8.38 7.61
CA ASP A 89 -9.58 9.74 7.37
C ASP A 89 -9.02 9.86 5.95
N VAL A 90 -9.87 10.26 5.01
CA VAL A 90 -9.47 10.48 3.63
C VAL A 90 -8.79 11.85 3.54
N PRO A 91 -7.50 11.92 3.15
CA PRO A 91 -6.80 13.19 3.05
C PRO A 91 -7.49 14.11 2.03
N ILE A 92 -7.71 15.36 2.44
CA ILE A 92 -8.23 16.40 1.55
C ILE A 92 -7.08 16.91 0.69
N PHE A 93 -7.02 16.48 -0.57
CA PHE A 93 -6.11 17.07 -1.54
C PHE A 93 -6.75 18.32 -2.14
N LYS A 94 -6.15 19.48 -1.90
CA LYS A 94 -6.60 20.75 -2.47
C LYS A 94 -5.42 21.53 -3.02
N THR A 95 -5.47 21.87 -4.30
CA THR A 95 -4.56 22.86 -4.87
C THR A 95 -4.96 24.24 -4.38
N VAL A 96 -4.10 24.87 -3.59
CA VAL A 96 -4.31 26.19 -3.00
C VAL A 96 -3.29 27.18 -3.56
N LYS A 97 -3.74 28.39 -3.86
CA LYS A 97 -2.84 29.49 -4.20
C LYS A 97 -2.30 30.07 -2.90
N VAL A 98 -0.99 30.00 -2.72
CA VAL A 98 -0.32 30.61 -1.56
C VAL A 98 -0.37 32.12 -1.73
N HIS A 99 -0.91 32.81 -0.72
CA HIS A 99 -0.92 34.27 -0.71
C HIS A 99 0.46 34.79 -0.28
N ARG A 100 0.75 36.06 -0.56
CA ARG A 100 2.06 36.69 -0.31
C ARG A 100 2.45 36.71 1.18
N ASP A 101 1.49 36.49 2.05
CA ASP A 101 1.64 36.32 3.49
C ASP A 101 2.03 34.89 3.89
N PHE A 102 2.33 33.99 2.95
CA PHE A 102 2.70 32.59 3.17
C PHE A 102 1.63 31.77 3.90
N HIS A 103 0.34 32.13 3.75
CA HIS A 103 -0.78 31.37 4.30
C HIS A 103 -1.63 30.72 3.20
N ALA A 104 -2.17 29.54 3.52
CA ALA A 104 -3.12 28.81 2.67
C ALA A 104 -4.32 28.30 3.48
N SER A 105 -5.51 28.32 2.86
CA SER A 105 -6.75 27.83 3.50
C SER A 105 -7.20 26.48 2.94
N VAL A 106 -7.25 25.48 3.81
CA VAL A 106 -7.72 24.11 3.53
C VAL A 106 -8.75 23.73 4.57
N GLY A 107 -9.93 23.25 4.14
CA GLY A 107 -10.95 22.73 5.06
C GLY A 107 -11.44 23.72 6.13
N LYS A 108 -11.47 25.04 5.84
CA LYS A 108 -11.77 26.14 6.79
C LYS A 108 -10.69 26.39 7.86
N ALA A 109 -9.56 25.69 7.81
CA ALA A 109 -8.37 25.98 8.59
C ALA A 109 -7.36 26.79 7.77
N LEU A 110 -6.55 27.61 8.45
CA LEU A 110 -5.46 28.39 7.86
C LEU A 110 -4.13 27.72 8.25
N TYR A 111 -3.26 27.50 7.27
CA TYR A 111 -1.94 26.89 7.45
C TYR A 111 -0.86 27.87 7.00
N SER A 112 0.16 28.06 7.83
CA SER A 112 1.37 28.81 7.47
C SER A 112 2.35 27.87 6.76
N LEU A 113 2.95 28.34 5.67
CA LEU A 113 3.90 27.60 4.86
C LEU A 113 5.32 28.17 5.06
N PRO A 114 6.37 27.34 4.97
CA PRO A 114 7.74 27.85 5.02
C PRO A 114 8.04 28.76 3.82
N GLU A 115 8.95 29.72 4.02
CA GLU A 115 9.52 30.57 2.96
C GLU A 115 10.36 29.77 1.95
#